data_AF-A0A5E6NU34-F1
#
_entry.id   AF-A0A5E6NU34-F1
#
_cell.length_a   1.000
_cell.length_b   1.000
_cell.length_c   1.000
_cell.angle_alpha   90.00
_cell.angle_beta   90.00
_cell.angle_gamma   90.00
#
_symmetry.space_group_name_H-M   'P 1'
#
loop_
_entity.id
_entity.type
_entity.pdbx_description
1 polymer ?
#
loop_
_entity_poly.entity_id
_entity_poly.type
_entity_poly.pdbx_seq_one_letter_code
_entity_poly.pdbx_strand_id
1 'polypeptide(L)' 'MDANGYDKLQFGEGITKEDVSLYQDKLHIYLEVLKNW' A
#
# COMPACT_ATOMS: atom_id res chain seq x y z
N MET A 1 -16.58 -15.91 6.29
CA MET A 1 -15.90 -14.82 7.03
C MET A 1 -14.42 -15.10 6.94
N ASP A 2 -13.70 -14.29 6.20
CA ASP A 2 -12.25 -14.17 6.28
C ASP A 2 -11.89 -13.57 7.64
N ALA A 3 -11.58 -14.44 8.60
CA ALA A 3 -11.48 -14.11 10.02
C ALA A 3 -10.36 -13.13 10.41
N ASN A 4 -9.66 -12.53 9.44
CA ASN A 4 -8.45 -11.75 9.67
C ASN A 4 -8.57 -10.27 9.25
N GLY A 5 -9.68 -9.84 8.65
CA GLY A 5 -9.94 -8.41 8.39
C GLY A 5 -8.83 -7.70 7.60
N TYR A 6 -8.35 -8.30 6.52
CA TYR A 6 -7.34 -7.69 5.67
C TYR A 6 -7.99 -6.73 4.65
N ASP A 7 -7.61 -5.46 4.69
CA ASP A 7 -7.93 -4.52 3.63
C ASP A 7 -7.05 -4.79 2.40
N LYS A 8 -7.68 -4.86 1.23
CA LYS A 8 -7.00 -5.02 -0.05
C LYS A 8 -7.03 -3.70 -0.83
N LEU A 9 -5.85 -3.14 -1.08
CA LEU A 9 -5.65 -2.07 -2.05
C LEU A 9 -5.19 -2.68 -3.38
N GLN A 10 -5.82 -2.30 -4.48
CA GLN A 10 -5.47 -2.74 -5.82
C GLN A 10 -5.09 -1.54 -6.67
N PHE A 11 -3.86 -1.55 -7.18
CA PHE A 11 -3.34 -0.51 -8.07
C PHE A 11 -3.71 -0.81 -9.52
N GLY A 12 -3.69 0.24 -10.35
CA GLY A 12 -3.84 0.11 -11.79
C GLY A 12 -2.61 -0.50 -12.47
N GLU A 13 -2.71 -0.73 -13.78
CA GLU A 13 -1.60 -1.25 -14.57
C GLU A 13 -0.36 -0.34 -14.49
N GLY A 14 0.83 -0.96 -14.50
CA GLY A 14 2.11 -0.26 -14.49
C GLY A 14 2.62 0.20 -13.12
N ILE A 15 1.84 0.01 -12.04
CA ILE A 15 2.31 0.21 -10.67
C ILE A 15 2.69 -1.14 -10.08
N THR A 16 3.97 -1.32 -9.78
CA THR A 16 4.49 -2.53 -9.14
C THR A 16 4.73 -2.31 -7.66
N LYS A 17 5.16 -3.36 -6.96
CA LYS A 17 5.44 -3.28 -5.52
C LYS A 17 6.60 -2.32 -5.23
N GLU A 18 7.54 -2.20 -6.16
CA GLU A 18 8.72 -1.35 -6.06
C GLU A 18 8.36 0.15 -6.15
N ASP A 19 7.20 0.48 -6.72
CA ASP A 19 6.67 1.84 -6.81
C ASP A 19 5.92 2.28 -5.55
N VAL A 20 5.84 1.42 -4.53
CA VAL A 20 5.02 1.68 -3.33
C VAL A 20 5.85 1.47 -2.07
N SER A 21 5.80 2.46 -1.18
CA SER A 21 6.32 2.35 0.19
C SER A 21 5.14 2.30 1.17
N LEU A 22 5.15 1.29 2.05
CA LEU A 22 4.17 1.14 3.13
C LEU A 22 4.90 1.22 4.47
N TYR A 23 4.51 2.16 5.31
CA TYR A 23 5.03 2.28 6.66
C TYR A 23 3.94 2.71 7.64
N GLN A 24 4.20 2.48 8.92
CA GLN A 24 3.32 2.84 10.01
C GLN A 24 4.04 3.85 10.92
N ASP A 25 3.37 4.94 11.28
CA ASP A 25 3.78 5.82 12.37
C ASP A 25 2.65 5.91 13.40
N LYS A 26 2.94 5.44 14.62
CA LYS A 26 2.00 5.33 15.74
C LYS A 26 0.69 4.64 15.34
N LEU A 27 -0.40 5.41 15.25
CA LEU A 27 -1.76 4.95 14.96
C LEU A 27 -2.16 5.20 13.49
N HIS A 28 -1.21 5.60 12.64
CA HIS A 28 -1.43 5.93 11.24
C HIS A 28 -0.63 4.99 10.33
N ILE A 29 -1.28 4.55 9.26
CA ILE A 29 -0.65 3.80 8.17
C ILE A 29 -0.50 4.77 6.99
N TYR A 30 0.70 4.85 6.46
CA TYR A 30 1.05 5.68 5.32
C TYR A 30 1.39 4.79 4.13
N LEU A 31 0.77 5.09 3.00
CA LEU A 31 1.09 4.49 1.71
C LEU A 31 1.54 5.59 0.77
N GLU A 32 2.78 5.48 0.30
CA GLU A 32 3.38 6.42 -0.64
C GLU A 32 3.59 5.74 -1.99
N VAL A 33 3.13 6.40 -3.06
CA VAL A 33 3.46 6.00 -4.43
C VAL A 33 4.71 6.76 -4.84
N LEU A 34 5.82 6.04 -4.94
CA LEU A 34 7.13 6.56 -5.30
C LEU A 34 7.14 6.88 -6.80
N LYS A 35 7.03 8.17 -7.14
CA LYS A 35 7.20 8.61 -8.53
C LYS A 35 8.68 8.73 -8.84
N ASN A 36 9.22 7.73 -9.52
CA ASN A 36 10.54 7.81 -10.15
C ASN A 36 10.37 8.53 -11.50
N TRP A 37 10.60 9.85 -11.51
CA TRP A 37 10.78 10.63 -12.74
C TRP A 37 12.26 10.79 -13.04
#